data_AF-A0A1Q5THA9-F1
#
_entry.id   AF-A0A1Q5THA9-F1
#
_cell.length_a   1.000
_cell.length_b   1.000
_cell.length_c   1.000
_cell.angle_alpha   90.00
_cell.angle_beta   90.00
_cell.angle_gamma   90.00
#
_symmetry.space_group_name_H-M   'P 1'
#
loop_
_entity.id
_entity.type
_entity.pdbx_description
1 polymer ?
#
loop_
_entity_poly.entity_id
_entity_poly.type
_entity_poly.pdbx_seq_one_letter_code
_entity_poly.pdbx_strand_id
1 'polypeptide(L)'
;MNQPVDGRRREARQWKSQPSTVADEHQGLYVHFATAVMPRLVRPQCPSEYIDQSYMLHLAHEFSPLMAIMLAIAALDLGRETLVMDRYLYSLHSLQEHLADATDAGNEDGILATTILLCVFEHGKNLRSDAPPSIGLHAKAAGVLLSRRHQGKATKSLFEPDAVFERTCAESFLYHSTLMMLLDPSLDLAAGNIPHCLTKAQADTLQDVPPFILEESYQFFIMIAEVTRLARLSRPLFSVERQTWTRLQAELLQYQRVGAMDDLMKSLYVHTAQILLLKVDYTRTVIQRTTEIRALFQKGMSTLETLDVQKYLLSYSLWPVAILGTTALSEDEQCMIDNIIDPWARRGRGQAVRLRGRLKTIWATPKDNQETLLLQRLHLLMGTG
;
A
#
# COMPACT_ATOMS: atom_id res chain seq x y z
N MET A 1 0.96 33.92 60.58
CA MET A 1 1.99 33.24 61.40
C MET A 1 1.29 32.10 62.12
N ASN A 2 1.43 30.88 61.60
CA ASN A 2 1.15 29.58 62.25
C ASN A 2 1.26 28.48 61.17
N GLN A 3 2.40 27.80 61.15
CA GLN A 3 2.58 26.48 60.54
C GLN A 3 3.12 25.56 61.64
N PRO A 4 2.63 24.32 61.74
CA PRO A 4 3.44 23.19 62.12
C PRO A 4 3.69 22.32 60.87
N VAL A 5 4.96 22.10 60.57
CA VAL A 5 5.45 21.14 59.58
C VAL A 5 5.41 19.76 60.24
N ASP A 6 4.48 18.92 59.82
CA ASP A 6 4.41 17.52 60.23
C ASP A 6 5.13 16.63 59.22
N GLY A 7 6.06 15.83 59.73
CA GLY A 7 6.97 14.99 58.99
C GLY A 7 6.28 13.72 58.51
N ARG A 8 6.21 13.53 57.19
CA ARG A 8 6.05 12.20 56.59
C ARG A 8 7.31 11.85 55.81
N ARG A 9 8.13 10.99 56.43
CA ARG A 9 9.15 10.17 55.76
C ARG A 9 8.47 9.46 54.58
N ARG A 10 8.80 9.87 53.35
CA ARG A 10 8.59 9.04 52.16
C ARG A 10 9.70 7.99 52.16
N GLU A 11 9.32 6.74 52.38
CA GLU A 11 10.18 5.59 52.11
C GLU A 11 10.59 5.64 50.64
N ALA A 12 11.89 5.79 50.41
CA ALA A 12 12.50 5.64 49.11
C ALA A 12 12.30 4.19 48.66
N ARG A 13 11.32 3.95 47.78
CA ARG A 13 11.28 2.73 46.98
C ARG A 13 12.51 2.74 46.08
N GLN A 14 13.55 2.05 46.51
CA GLN A 14 14.67 1.67 45.67
C GLN A 14 14.11 0.92 44.45
N TRP A 15 14.18 1.57 43.29
CA TRP A 15 14.04 0.90 42.01
C TRP A 15 15.15 -0.14 41.93
N LYS A 16 14.82 -1.40 42.18
CA LYS A 16 15.67 -2.51 41.82
C LYS A 16 15.85 -2.48 40.30
N SER A 17 17.09 -2.40 39.89
CA SER A 17 17.56 -2.54 38.52
C SER A 17 17.01 -3.82 37.88
N GLN A 18 16.15 -3.67 36.88
CA GLN A 18 15.91 -4.67 35.84
C GLN A 18 16.27 -4.07 34.47
N PRO A 19 17.54 -4.14 34.03
CA PRO A 19 17.94 -3.67 32.70
C PRO A 19 18.26 -4.80 31.71
N SER A 20 18.42 -6.06 32.15
CA SER A 20 18.90 -7.14 31.27
C SER A 20 17.80 -7.78 30.42
N THR A 21 16.64 -8.09 30.99
CA THR A 21 15.60 -8.87 30.29
C THR A 21 14.92 -8.12 29.15
N VAL A 22 14.76 -6.79 29.28
CA VAL A 22 14.12 -5.95 28.25
C VAL A 22 15.08 -5.70 27.08
N ALA A 23 16.36 -5.50 27.36
CA ALA A 23 17.39 -5.34 26.34
C ALA A 23 17.57 -6.63 25.53
N ASP A 24 17.58 -7.80 26.20
CA ASP A 24 17.64 -9.11 25.54
C ASP A 24 16.40 -9.39 24.68
N GLU A 25 15.21 -8.98 25.15
CA GLU A 25 13.96 -9.12 24.39
C GLU A 25 13.94 -8.21 23.14
N HIS A 26 14.43 -6.98 23.24
CA HIS A 26 14.55 -6.06 22.10
C HIS A 26 15.53 -6.57 21.05
N GLN A 27 16.68 -7.07 21.50
CA GLN A 27 17.67 -7.66 20.61
C GLN A 27 17.10 -8.87 19.88
N GLY A 28 16.37 -9.74 20.58
CA GLY A 28 15.71 -10.90 19.96
C GLY A 28 14.68 -10.50 18.90
N LEU A 29 13.85 -9.48 19.18
CA LEU A 29 12.87 -8.97 18.22
C LEU A 29 13.53 -8.30 17.01
N TYR A 30 14.61 -7.55 17.21
CA TYR A 30 15.36 -6.93 16.12
C TYR A 30 16.02 -7.97 15.22
N VAL A 31 16.64 -9.00 15.80
CA VAL A 31 17.22 -10.13 15.04
C VAL A 31 16.12 -10.87 14.27
N HIS A 32 14.95 -11.11 14.87
CA HIS A 32 13.81 -11.71 14.18
C HIS A 32 13.31 -10.83 13.01
N PHE A 33 13.26 -9.51 13.21
CA PHE A 33 12.92 -8.57 12.14
C PHE A 33 13.90 -8.71 10.96
N ALA A 34 15.21 -8.63 11.23
CA ALA A 34 16.24 -8.66 10.21
C ALA A 34 16.32 -10.00 9.46
N THR A 35 16.13 -11.12 10.15
CA THR A 35 16.36 -12.47 9.58
C THR A 35 15.11 -13.16 9.05
N ALA A 36 13.93 -12.84 9.59
CA ALA A 36 12.69 -13.50 9.22
C ALA A 36 11.67 -12.55 8.58
N VAL A 37 11.51 -11.32 9.09
CA VAL A 37 10.50 -10.39 8.57
C VAL A 37 10.98 -9.67 7.31
N MET A 38 12.12 -8.98 7.38
CA MET A 38 12.65 -8.15 6.29
C MET A 38 12.80 -8.92 4.97
N PRO A 39 13.32 -10.17 4.94
CA PRO A 39 13.44 -10.92 3.69
C PRO A 39 12.10 -11.25 3.04
N ARG A 40 10.99 -11.28 3.82
CA ARG A 40 9.63 -11.49 3.30
C ARG A 40 8.97 -10.21 2.79
N LEU A 41 9.56 -9.03 3.05
CA LEU A 41 9.08 -7.74 2.52
C LEU A 41 9.58 -7.49 1.10
N VAL A 42 10.61 -8.21 0.66
CA VAL A 42 11.15 -8.19 -0.69
C VAL A 42 10.62 -9.41 -1.45
N ARG A 43 10.30 -9.24 -2.74
CA ARG A 43 9.81 -10.36 -3.56
C ARG A 43 10.93 -11.38 -3.85
N PRO A 44 10.62 -12.66 -4.07
CA PRO A 44 11.65 -13.71 -4.27
C PRO A 44 12.54 -13.50 -5.51
N GLN A 45 12.03 -12.85 -6.56
CA GLN A 45 12.76 -12.57 -7.81
C GLN A 45 13.33 -11.16 -7.87
N CYS A 46 13.47 -10.49 -6.71
CA CYS A 46 14.08 -9.17 -6.64
C CYS A 46 15.58 -9.28 -6.91
N PRO A 47 16.20 -8.32 -7.63
CA PRO A 47 17.65 -8.25 -7.78
C PRO A 47 18.38 -8.28 -6.46
N SER A 48 19.57 -8.87 -6.47
CA SER A 48 20.46 -8.98 -5.32
C SER A 48 20.73 -7.64 -4.63
N GLU A 49 20.78 -6.55 -5.39
CA GLU A 49 21.07 -5.21 -4.92
C GLU A 49 19.95 -4.63 -4.04
N TYR A 50 18.71 -5.11 -4.21
CA TYR A 50 17.56 -4.73 -3.38
C TYR A 50 17.29 -5.74 -2.26
N ILE A 51 17.98 -6.88 -2.24
CA ILE A 51 17.90 -7.86 -1.15
C ILE A 51 18.71 -7.37 0.06
N ASP A 52 19.82 -6.67 -0.17
CA ASP A 52 20.61 -6.09 0.91
C ASP A 52 19.91 -4.86 1.52
N GLN A 53 19.36 -5.05 2.72
CA GLN A 53 18.67 -4.01 3.48
C GLN A 53 19.52 -3.55 4.69
N SER A 54 20.83 -3.79 4.67
CA SER A 54 21.75 -3.45 5.76
C SER A 54 21.73 -1.96 6.11
N TYR A 55 21.56 -1.09 5.11
CA TYR A 55 21.42 0.35 5.32
C TYR A 55 20.21 0.69 6.21
N MET A 56 19.03 0.16 5.88
CA MET A 56 17.81 0.41 6.67
C MET A 56 17.90 -0.17 8.08
N LEU A 57 18.55 -1.32 8.23
CA LEU A 57 18.82 -1.93 9.54
C LEU A 57 19.79 -1.08 10.36
N HIS A 58 20.86 -0.55 9.76
CA HIS A 58 21.81 0.31 10.45
C HIS A 58 21.15 1.61 10.92
N LEU A 59 20.35 2.23 10.05
CA LEU A 59 19.59 3.44 10.34
C LEU A 59 18.66 3.28 11.56
N ALA A 60 18.15 2.07 11.82
CA ALA A 60 17.31 1.82 12.99
C ALA A 60 18.07 1.99 14.31
N HIS A 61 19.38 1.73 14.34
CA HIS A 61 20.19 1.96 15.54
C HIS A 61 20.38 3.44 15.85
N GLU A 62 20.29 4.30 14.83
CA GLU A 62 20.49 5.74 14.95
C GLU A 62 19.15 6.49 15.12
N PHE A 63 18.04 5.92 14.65
CA PHE A 63 16.72 6.56 14.67
C PHE A 63 15.69 5.75 15.46
N SER A 64 15.39 6.20 16.68
CA SER A 64 14.55 5.46 17.64
C SER A 64 13.12 5.14 17.16
N PRO A 65 12.41 6.01 16.41
CA PRO A 65 11.09 5.66 15.87
C PRO A 65 11.13 4.49 14.90
N LEU A 66 12.22 4.37 14.11
CA LEU A 66 12.41 3.30 13.14
C LEU A 66 12.65 1.95 13.85
N MET A 67 13.53 1.93 14.85
CA MET A 67 13.72 0.73 15.69
C MET A 67 12.39 0.27 16.29
N ALA A 68 11.63 1.20 16.88
CA ALA A 68 10.38 0.86 17.53
C ALA A 68 9.36 0.22 16.57
N ILE A 69 9.19 0.73 15.35
CA ILE A 69 8.27 0.12 14.39
C ILE A 69 8.77 -1.25 13.88
N MET A 70 10.07 -1.44 13.69
CA MET A 70 10.64 -2.75 13.36
C MET A 70 10.34 -3.79 14.45
N LEU A 71 10.54 -3.42 15.72
CA LEU A 71 10.21 -4.28 16.86
C LEU A 71 8.71 -4.58 16.94
N ALA A 72 7.85 -3.61 16.64
CA ALA A 72 6.40 -3.80 16.61
C ALA A 72 5.98 -4.81 15.53
N ILE A 73 6.57 -4.73 14.33
CA ILE A 73 6.29 -5.68 13.24
C ILE A 73 6.80 -7.08 13.60
N ALA A 74 8.00 -7.21 14.18
CA ALA A 74 8.52 -8.50 14.63
C ALA A 74 7.66 -9.11 15.75
N ALA A 75 7.24 -8.30 16.71
CA ALA A 75 6.34 -8.73 17.76
C ALA A 75 4.99 -9.20 17.19
N LEU A 76 4.50 -8.54 16.14
CA LEU A 76 3.25 -8.90 15.46
C LEU A 76 3.38 -10.25 14.76
N ASP A 77 4.49 -10.48 14.05
CA ASP A 77 4.78 -11.74 13.37
C ASP A 77 4.94 -12.91 14.36
N LEU A 78 5.41 -12.64 15.57
CA LEU A 78 5.53 -13.62 16.66
C LEU A 78 4.27 -13.75 17.54
N GLY A 79 3.21 -12.97 17.28
CA GLY A 79 1.97 -13.00 18.05
C GLY A 79 2.05 -12.41 19.47
N ARG A 80 2.99 -11.48 19.73
CA ARG A 80 3.18 -10.83 21.04
C ARG A 80 2.38 -9.53 21.19
N GLU A 81 1.06 -9.63 21.31
CA GLU A 81 0.12 -8.51 21.21
C GLU A 81 0.39 -7.32 22.14
N THR A 82 0.85 -7.56 23.37
CA THR A 82 1.14 -6.49 24.35
C THR A 82 2.30 -5.60 23.89
N LEU A 83 3.36 -6.21 23.36
CA LEU A 83 4.54 -5.50 22.86
C LEU A 83 4.29 -4.81 21.52
N VAL A 84 3.43 -5.39 20.68
CA VAL A 84 3.03 -4.84 19.38
C VAL A 84 2.51 -3.42 19.54
N MET A 85 1.52 -3.23 20.42
CA MET A 85 0.87 -1.94 20.57
C MET A 85 1.76 -0.93 21.33
N ASP A 86 2.51 -1.38 22.33
CA ASP A 86 3.47 -0.54 23.05
C ASP A 86 4.50 0.07 22.08
N ARG A 87 5.15 -0.77 21.27
CA ARG A 87 6.18 -0.35 20.32
C ARG A 87 5.64 0.48 19.17
N TYR A 88 4.44 0.16 18.67
CA TYR A 88 3.77 0.96 17.64
C TYR A 88 3.42 2.37 18.14
N LEU A 89 2.83 2.49 19.33
CA LEU A 89 2.48 3.78 19.92
C LEU A 89 3.72 4.61 20.25
N TYR A 90 4.77 3.97 20.77
CA TYR A 90 6.07 4.62 20.98
C TYR A 90 6.63 5.18 19.66
N SER A 91 6.64 4.39 18.58
CA SER A 91 7.13 4.84 17.28
C SER A 91 6.38 6.08 16.78
N LEU A 92 5.04 6.09 16.89
CA LEU A 92 4.23 7.25 16.51
C LEU A 92 4.52 8.49 17.36
N HIS A 93 4.60 8.34 18.68
CA HIS A 93 4.88 9.45 19.60
C HIS A 93 6.25 10.05 19.33
N SER A 94 7.29 9.21 19.28
CA SER A 94 8.65 9.68 19.03
C SER A 94 8.78 10.30 17.65
N LEU A 95 8.11 9.76 16.63
CA LEU A 95 8.09 10.39 15.30
C LEU A 95 7.43 11.79 15.33
N GLN A 96 6.38 11.97 16.13
CA GLN A 96 5.73 13.29 16.29
C GLN A 96 6.64 14.29 17.00
N GLU A 97 7.36 13.88 18.04
CA GLU A 97 8.35 14.71 18.75
C GLU A 97 9.46 15.17 17.79
N HIS A 98 10.05 14.22 17.07
CA HIS A 98 11.08 14.46 16.05
C HIS A 98 10.62 15.48 14.98
N LEU A 99 9.39 15.31 14.47
CA LEU A 99 8.82 16.25 13.49
C LEU A 99 8.53 17.64 14.08
N ALA A 100 8.26 17.76 15.37
CA ALA A 100 7.95 19.02 16.04
C ALA A 100 9.21 19.85 16.36
N ASP A 101 10.31 19.18 16.70
CA ASP A 101 11.50 19.85 17.24
C ASP A 101 12.40 20.50 16.17
N ALA A 102 12.11 20.35 14.87
CA ALA A 102 12.79 20.95 13.72
C ALA A 102 14.35 20.84 13.71
N THR A 103 14.91 20.01 14.60
CA THR A 103 16.35 19.79 14.83
C THR A 103 16.89 18.61 14.03
N ASP A 104 16.00 17.87 13.35
CA ASP A 104 16.29 16.66 12.58
C ASP A 104 16.87 16.89 11.18
N ALA A 105 17.63 17.98 10.99
CA ALA A 105 18.40 18.18 9.76
C ALA A 105 19.44 17.04 9.61
N GLY A 106 19.06 15.99 8.88
CA GLY A 106 19.87 14.77 8.70
C GLY A 106 19.12 13.44 8.91
N ASN A 107 17.94 13.45 9.57
CA ASN A 107 17.18 12.22 9.86
C ASN A 107 16.05 11.93 8.85
N GLU A 108 16.07 12.55 7.67
CA GLU A 108 15.01 12.41 6.66
C GLU A 108 14.81 10.96 6.21
N ASP A 109 15.89 10.18 6.14
CA ASP A 109 15.86 8.75 5.83
C ASP A 109 15.15 7.96 6.92
N GLY A 110 15.46 8.25 8.19
CA GLY A 110 14.82 7.60 9.34
C GLY A 110 13.32 7.85 9.35
N ILE A 111 12.91 9.09 9.10
CA ILE A 111 11.49 9.51 9.02
C ILE A 111 10.79 8.78 7.87
N LEU A 112 11.40 8.74 6.68
CA LEU A 112 10.83 8.07 5.51
C LEU A 112 10.70 6.55 5.72
N ALA A 113 11.76 5.89 6.18
CA ALA A 113 11.76 4.46 6.48
C ALA A 113 10.71 4.09 7.53
N THR A 114 10.62 4.88 8.61
CA THR A 114 9.60 4.70 9.66
C THR A 114 8.21 4.80 9.07
N THR A 115 7.97 5.79 8.22
CA THR A 115 6.67 6.01 7.57
C THR A 115 6.27 4.84 6.65
N ILE A 116 7.22 4.27 5.90
CA ILE A 116 6.97 3.07 5.09
C ILE A 116 6.67 1.84 5.96
N LEU A 117 7.43 1.62 7.04
CA LEU A 117 7.18 0.49 7.94
C LEU A 117 5.86 0.65 8.73
N LEU A 118 5.41 1.87 9.00
CA LEU A 118 4.06 2.12 9.51
C LEU A 118 2.98 1.66 8.53
N CYS A 119 3.18 1.83 7.21
CA CYS A 119 2.31 1.19 6.22
C CYS A 119 2.33 -0.33 6.38
N VAL A 120 3.51 -0.96 6.37
CA VAL A 120 3.68 -2.42 6.49
C VAL A 120 2.98 -2.99 7.74
N PHE A 121 3.18 -2.34 8.89
CA PHE A 121 2.54 -2.72 10.14
C PHE A 121 1.01 -2.76 10.03
N GLU A 122 0.42 -1.70 9.47
CA GLU A 122 -1.05 -1.59 9.31
C GLU A 122 -1.61 -2.57 8.24
N HIS A 123 -0.77 -3.16 7.38
CA HIS A 123 -1.17 -4.27 6.49
C HIS A 123 -1.34 -5.58 7.28
N GLY A 124 -0.41 -5.88 8.19
CA GLY A 124 -0.41 -7.10 9.00
C GLY A 124 -1.39 -7.07 10.18
N LYS A 125 -1.77 -5.87 10.62
CA LYS A 125 -2.64 -5.69 11.79
C LYS A 125 -4.09 -6.10 11.47
N ASN A 126 -4.54 -7.18 12.09
CA ASN A 126 -5.95 -7.54 12.26
C ASN A 126 -6.43 -7.36 13.71
N LEU A 127 -5.59 -6.77 14.58
CA LEU A 127 -5.83 -6.69 16.04
C LEU A 127 -6.96 -5.74 16.43
N ARG A 128 -7.44 -4.88 15.52
CA ARG A 128 -8.60 -4.01 15.73
C ARG A 128 -9.44 -3.95 14.46
N SER A 129 -10.55 -4.68 14.44
CA SER A 129 -11.54 -4.61 13.35
C SER A 129 -12.32 -3.29 13.35
N ASP A 130 -12.24 -2.52 14.43
CA ASP A 130 -13.17 -1.42 14.72
C ASP A 130 -12.65 -0.04 14.26
N ALA A 131 -11.38 0.06 13.85
CA ALA A 131 -10.79 1.30 13.36
C ALA A 131 -10.34 1.16 11.90
N PRO A 132 -10.65 2.14 11.04
CA PRO A 132 -10.12 2.16 9.68
C PRO A 132 -8.58 2.22 9.75
N PRO A 133 -7.87 1.43 8.94
CA PRO A 133 -6.41 1.42 8.95
C PRO A 133 -5.85 2.78 8.53
N SER A 134 -4.81 3.25 9.20
CA SER A 134 -4.15 4.53 8.87
C SER A 134 -3.18 4.42 7.68
N ILE A 135 -3.23 3.34 6.90
CA ILE A 135 -2.33 3.12 5.74
C ILE A 135 -2.37 4.31 4.79
N GLY A 136 -3.57 4.85 4.50
CA GLY A 136 -3.71 6.02 3.63
C GLY A 136 -2.99 7.26 4.17
N LEU A 137 -3.03 7.50 5.48
CA LEU A 137 -2.32 8.62 6.11
C LEU A 137 -0.80 8.45 6.03
N HIS A 138 -0.29 7.25 6.30
CA HIS A 138 1.14 6.96 6.20
C HIS A 138 1.64 7.00 4.75
N ALA A 139 0.89 6.43 3.80
CA ALA A 139 1.21 6.51 2.39
C ALA A 139 1.22 7.97 1.89
N LYS A 140 0.24 8.78 2.30
CA LYS A 140 0.22 10.22 1.99
C LYS A 140 1.45 10.94 2.55
N ALA A 141 1.82 10.67 3.81
CA ALA A 141 3.02 11.24 4.41
C ALA A 141 4.29 10.82 3.65
N ALA A 142 4.42 9.54 3.28
CA ALA A 142 5.54 9.05 2.48
C ALA A 142 5.65 9.77 1.12
N GLY A 143 4.52 9.95 0.42
CA GLY A 143 4.48 10.71 -0.83
C GLY A 143 4.93 12.17 -0.67
N VAL A 144 4.52 12.84 0.41
CA VAL A 144 4.97 14.20 0.73
C VAL A 144 6.47 14.24 1.01
N LEU A 145 6.98 13.31 1.83
CA LEU A 145 8.41 13.22 2.13
C LEU A 145 9.24 13.01 0.86
N LEU A 146 8.87 12.03 0.03
CA LEU A 146 9.54 11.75 -1.25
C LEU A 146 9.49 12.95 -2.21
N SER A 147 8.39 13.71 -2.25
CA SER A 147 8.26 14.89 -3.10
C SER A 147 9.15 16.07 -2.70
N ARG A 148 9.53 16.15 -1.41
CA ARG A 148 10.36 17.25 -0.86
C ARG A 148 11.85 16.97 -0.96
N ARG A 149 12.22 15.72 -1.20
CA ARG A 149 13.62 15.31 -1.34
C ARG A 149 14.17 15.87 -2.65
N HIS A 150 15.14 16.77 -2.52
CA HIS A 150 15.75 17.46 -3.66
C HIS A 150 16.66 16.49 -4.41
N GLN A 151 16.58 16.49 -5.75
CA GLN A 151 17.54 15.79 -6.61
C GLN A 151 18.91 16.45 -6.51
N GLY A 152 19.69 16.09 -5.49
CA GLY A 152 21.11 16.44 -5.42
C GLY A 152 21.86 15.73 -6.55
N LYS A 153 22.28 16.51 -7.57
CA LYS A 153 23.26 16.20 -8.63
C LYS A 153 23.29 14.74 -9.11
N ALA A 154 22.71 14.54 -10.30
CA ALA A 154 22.68 13.32 -11.12
C ALA A 154 24.09 12.81 -11.55
N THR A 155 24.95 12.45 -10.59
CA THR A 155 26.27 11.85 -10.84
C THR A 155 26.59 10.67 -9.91
N LYS A 156 25.66 10.22 -9.07
CA LYS A 156 25.86 9.03 -8.22
C LYS A 156 25.41 7.76 -8.96
N SER A 157 26.15 6.66 -8.77
CA SER A 157 25.81 5.34 -9.32
C SER A 157 24.44 4.87 -8.83
N LEU A 158 23.68 4.18 -9.69
CA LEU A 158 22.33 3.66 -9.41
C LEU A 158 22.29 2.60 -8.29
N PHE A 159 23.46 2.07 -7.92
CA PHE A 159 23.62 1.01 -6.93
C PHE A 159 24.28 1.50 -5.62
N GLU A 160 24.45 2.82 -5.45
CA GLU A 160 24.84 3.37 -4.15
C GLU A 160 23.74 3.09 -3.11
N PRO A 161 24.08 2.82 -1.83
CA PRO A 161 23.11 2.53 -0.78
C PRO A 161 21.98 3.56 -0.67
N ASP A 162 22.30 4.86 -0.80
CA ASP A 162 21.33 5.95 -0.79
C ASP A 162 20.31 5.81 -1.93
N ALA A 163 20.77 5.46 -3.14
CA ALA A 163 19.93 5.36 -4.34
C ALA A 163 19.02 4.12 -4.27
N VAL A 164 19.56 3.01 -3.75
CA VAL A 164 18.81 1.77 -3.48
C VAL A 164 17.72 2.00 -2.43
N PHE A 165 18.05 2.71 -1.36
CA PHE A 165 17.11 3.08 -0.30
C PHE A 165 15.96 3.95 -0.84
N GLU A 166 16.29 5.04 -1.53
CA GLU A 166 15.30 5.95 -2.14
C GLU A 166 14.34 5.21 -3.06
N ARG A 167 14.89 4.36 -3.93
CA ARG A 167 14.11 3.51 -4.83
C ARG A 167 13.20 2.54 -4.07
N THR A 168 13.73 1.89 -3.03
CA THR A 168 12.97 0.97 -2.18
C THR A 168 11.79 1.68 -1.51
N CYS A 169 12.00 2.88 -0.96
CA CYS A 169 10.95 3.67 -0.35
C CYS A 169 9.90 4.14 -1.38
N ALA A 170 10.34 4.56 -2.56
CA ALA A 170 9.46 5.03 -3.62
C ALA A 170 8.59 3.91 -4.21
N GLU A 171 9.17 2.72 -4.45
CA GLU A 171 8.44 1.52 -4.86
C GLU A 171 7.50 1.03 -3.74
N SER A 172 7.93 1.05 -2.48
CA SER A 172 7.06 0.72 -1.34
C SER A 172 5.87 1.67 -1.23
N PHE A 173 6.07 2.97 -1.44
CA PHE A 173 4.99 3.96 -1.49
C PHE A 173 3.96 3.61 -2.57
N LEU A 174 4.40 3.28 -3.78
CA LEU A 174 3.49 2.91 -4.87
C LEU A 174 2.71 1.64 -4.55
N TYR A 175 3.37 0.62 -4.02
CA TYR A 175 2.72 -0.63 -3.61
C TYR A 175 1.62 -0.40 -2.57
N HIS A 176 1.92 0.35 -1.52
CA HIS A 176 0.96 0.64 -0.46
C HIS A 176 -0.15 1.58 -0.91
N SER A 177 0.15 2.50 -1.84
CA SER A 177 -0.83 3.43 -2.38
C SER A 177 -1.78 2.76 -3.36
N THR A 178 -1.35 1.81 -4.18
CA THR A 178 -2.15 1.24 -5.28
C THR A 178 -3.50 0.71 -4.80
N LEU A 179 -3.54 -0.18 -3.80
CA LEU A 179 -4.81 -0.67 -3.25
C LEU A 179 -5.56 0.45 -2.51
N MET A 180 -4.85 1.27 -1.73
CA MET A 180 -5.49 2.30 -0.93
C MET A 180 -6.14 3.39 -1.79
N MET A 181 -5.64 3.63 -2.99
CA MET A 181 -6.23 4.52 -3.96
C MET A 181 -7.61 4.06 -4.45
N LEU A 182 -8.03 2.80 -4.26
CA LEU A 182 -9.44 2.42 -4.43
C LEU A 182 -10.28 2.82 -3.21
N LEU A 183 -9.70 2.70 -2.02
CA LEU A 183 -10.45 2.68 -0.77
C LEU A 183 -10.50 4.02 -0.04
N ASP A 184 -9.51 4.90 -0.28
CA ASP A 184 -9.28 6.18 0.41
C ASP A 184 -9.06 7.32 -0.60
N PRO A 185 -10.06 8.19 -0.84
CA PRO A 185 -9.94 9.33 -1.75
C PRO A 185 -8.87 10.36 -1.35
N SER A 186 -8.45 10.40 -0.08
CA SER A 186 -7.48 11.40 0.39
C SER A 186 -6.09 11.25 -0.23
N LEU A 187 -5.83 10.09 -0.85
CA LEU A 187 -4.61 9.78 -1.59
C LEU A 187 -4.58 10.33 -3.02
N ASP A 188 -5.69 10.81 -3.58
CA ASP A 188 -5.70 11.34 -4.96
C ASP A 188 -4.75 12.55 -5.12
N LEU A 189 -4.60 13.37 -4.07
CA LEU A 189 -3.65 14.48 -4.02
C LEU A 189 -2.20 13.99 -3.90
N ALA A 190 -1.97 12.86 -3.22
CA ALA A 190 -0.66 12.26 -3.09
C ALA A 190 -0.23 11.54 -4.39
N ALA A 191 -1.17 11.00 -5.15
CA ALA A 191 -0.93 10.38 -6.45
C ALA A 191 -0.48 11.41 -7.51
N GLY A 192 -0.96 12.65 -7.43
CA GLY A 192 -0.43 13.77 -8.23
C GLY A 192 1.03 14.12 -7.89
N ASN A 193 1.49 13.71 -6.71
CA ASN A 193 2.87 13.85 -6.23
C ASN A 193 3.64 12.54 -6.33
N ILE A 194 3.19 11.55 -7.14
CA ILE A 194 4.02 10.37 -7.43
C ILE A 194 5.40 10.91 -7.83
N PRO A 195 6.44 10.58 -7.05
CA PRO A 195 7.66 11.38 -7.08
C PRO A 195 8.22 11.46 -8.50
N HIS A 196 8.45 12.68 -9.00
CA HIS A 196 9.15 12.92 -10.26
C HIS A 196 10.58 12.30 -10.28
N CYS A 197 11.09 11.84 -9.13
CA CYS A 197 12.31 11.05 -9.04
C CYS A 197 12.20 9.70 -9.75
N LEU A 198 10.99 9.13 -9.88
CA LEU A 198 10.78 7.83 -10.54
C LEU A 198 10.69 7.94 -12.07
N THR A 199 10.15 9.05 -12.59
CA THR A 199 9.95 9.26 -14.04
C THR A 199 11.23 9.66 -14.78
N LYS A 200 12.19 10.32 -14.11
CA LYS A 200 13.48 10.70 -14.74
C LYS A 200 14.50 9.56 -14.76
N ALA A 201 14.49 8.66 -13.79
CA ALA A 201 15.44 7.54 -13.73
C ALA A 201 15.36 6.61 -14.95
N GLN A 202 14.24 6.60 -15.67
CA GLN A 202 14.04 5.84 -16.91
C GLN A 202 14.63 6.51 -18.16
N ALA A 203 14.81 7.83 -18.17
CA ALA A 203 15.26 8.55 -19.36
C ALA A 203 16.77 8.43 -19.62
N ASP A 204 17.57 8.06 -18.60
CA ASP A 204 19.03 8.02 -18.65
C ASP A 204 19.62 6.62 -18.90
N THR A 205 18.81 5.56 -19.04
CA THR A 205 19.30 4.17 -19.19
C THR A 205 19.19 3.64 -20.61
N LEU A 206 20.30 3.70 -21.35
CA LEU A 206 20.60 2.92 -22.57
C LEU A 206 21.18 1.52 -22.25
N GLN A 207 20.95 0.97 -21.06
CA GLN A 207 21.49 -0.33 -20.63
C GLN A 207 20.43 -1.25 -20.01
N ASP A 208 20.72 -2.55 -20.13
CA ASP A 208 19.83 -3.71 -20.25
C ASP A 208 19.22 -4.26 -18.95
N VAL A 209 18.93 -3.43 -17.94
CA VAL A 209 18.20 -3.95 -16.76
C VAL A 209 17.27 -2.90 -16.13
N PRO A 210 15.95 -3.12 -16.14
CA PRO A 210 15.08 -2.48 -15.18
C PRO A 210 14.47 -3.57 -14.30
N PRO A 211 15.10 -3.95 -13.18
CA PRO A 211 14.48 -4.94 -12.35
C PRO A 211 13.76 -4.22 -11.21
N PHE A 212 12.54 -3.79 -11.52
CA PHE A 212 11.65 -3.15 -10.55
C PHE A 212 11.43 -4.07 -9.33
N ILE A 213 11.43 -3.52 -8.13
CA ILE A 213 11.05 -4.23 -6.90
C ILE A 213 9.59 -4.70 -7.02
N LEU A 214 8.73 -3.92 -7.68
CA LEU A 214 7.30 -4.23 -7.91
C LEU A 214 6.99 -5.03 -9.18
N GLU A 215 7.99 -5.65 -9.82
CA GLU A 215 7.87 -6.43 -11.08
C GLU A 215 7.51 -5.60 -12.32
N GLU A 216 6.79 -4.49 -12.15
CA GLU A 216 6.34 -3.60 -13.20
C GLU A 216 6.98 -2.22 -13.13
N SER A 217 6.95 -1.55 -14.28
CA SER A 217 7.43 -0.17 -14.37
C SER A 217 6.61 0.81 -13.54
N TYR A 218 7.26 1.87 -13.08
CA TYR A 218 6.58 2.99 -12.42
C TYR A 218 5.42 3.56 -13.24
N GLN A 219 5.58 3.60 -14.56
CA GLN A 219 4.56 4.10 -15.49
C GLN A 219 3.27 3.27 -15.42
N PHE A 220 3.39 1.96 -15.19
CA PHE A 220 2.24 1.09 -15.00
C PHE A 220 1.45 1.51 -13.75
N PHE A 221 2.12 1.69 -12.59
CA PHE A 221 1.46 2.11 -11.37
C PHE A 221 0.86 3.53 -11.45
N ILE A 222 1.53 4.45 -12.16
CA ILE A 222 0.99 5.79 -12.45
C ILE A 222 -0.30 5.67 -13.26
N MET A 223 -0.31 4.86 -14.33
CA MET A 223 -1.51 4.61 -15.12
C MET A 223 -2.65 4.05 -14.27
N ILE A 224 -2.38 3.07 -13.39
CA ILE A 224 -3.39 2.53 -12.46
C ILE A 224 -3.92 3.60 -11.51
N ALA A 225 -3.05 4.44 -10.96
CA ALA A 225 -3.41 5.56 -10.11
C ALA A 225 -4.32 6.57 -10.84
N GLU A 226 -3.98 6.92 -12.08
CA GLU A 226 -4.76 7.85 -12.91
C GLU A 226 -6.13 7.29 -13.29
N VAL A 227 -6.20 6.02 -13.70
CA VAL A 227 -7.46 5.30 -13.97
C VAL A 227 -8.35 5.31 -12.73
N THR A 228 -7.77 4.97 -11.58
CA THR A 228 -8.48 4.92 -10.31
C THR A 228 -9.05 6.29 -9.94
N ARG A 229 -8.25 7.35 -10.02
CA ARG A 229 -8.67 8.73 -9.75
C ARG A 229 -9.80 9.17 -10.68
N LEU A 230 -9.66 8.90 -11.99
CA LEU A 230 -10.69 9.24 -12.95
C LEU A 230 -12.00 8.50 -12.66
N ALA A 231 -11.90 7.22 -12.30
CA ALA A 231 -13.05 6.37 -11.99
C ALA A 231 -13.79 6.79 -10.71
N ARG A 232 -13.21 7.59 -9.81
CA ARG A 232 -13.91 8.17 -8.66
C ARG A 232 -14.94 9.20 -9.07
N LEU A 233 -14.76 9.84 -10.23
CA LEU A 233 -15.71 10.82 -10.73
C LEU A 233 -17.10 10.19 -10.88
N SER A 234 -18.09 10.91 -10.37
CA SER A 234 -19.50 10.51 -10.40
C SER A 234 -20.33 11.42 -11.32
N ARG A 235 -19.61 12.25 -12.10
CA ARG A 235 -20.16 13.20 -13.07
C ARG A 235 -19.55 12.94 -14.45
N PRO A 236 -20.17 13.46 -15.51
CA PRO A 236 -19.57 13.47 -16.85
C PRO A 236 -18.18 14.12 -16.87
N LEU A 237 -17.31 13.61 -17.73
CA LEU A 237 -15.94 14.10 -17.92
C LEU A 237 -15.92 15.42 -18.69
N PHE A 238 -15.14 16.38 -18.18
CA PHE A 238 -14.81 17.62 -18.89
C PHE A 238 -13.71 17.38 -19.95
N SER A 239 -13.37 18.41 -20.73
CA SER A 239 -12.43 18.30 -21.87
C SER A 239 -11.07 17.71 -21.47
N VAL A 240 -10.45 18.23 -20.41
CA VAL A 240 -9.14 17.77 -19.91
C VAL A 240 -9.19 16.32 -19.40
N GLU A 241 -10.26 15.98 -18.67
CA GLU A 241 -10.48 14.63 -18.16
C GLU A 241 -10.74 13.64 -19.29
N ARG A 242 -11.44 14.07 -20.35
CA ARG A 242 -11.67 13.28 -21.55
C ARG A 242 -10.38 13.02 -22.32
N GLN A 243 -9.49 14.02 -22.43
CA GLN A 243 -8.17 13.82 -23.02
C GLN A 243 -7.36 12.80 -22.23
N THR A 244 -7.41 12.88 -20.90
CA THR A 244 -6.78 11.91 -19.99
C THR A 244 -7.36 10.51 -20.18
N TRP A 245 -8.69 10.38 -20.24
CA TRP A 245 -9.38 9.13 -20.51
C TRP A 245 -8.94 8.49 -21.83
N THR A 246 -8.88 9.27 -22.92
CA THR A 246 -8.46 8.78 -24.24
C THR A 246 -7.00 8.31 -24.23
N ARG A 247 -6.11 9.06 -23.56
CA ARG A 247 -4.71 8.66 -23.40
C ARG A 247 -4.60 7.34 -22.64
N LEU A 248 -5.25 7.23 -21.48
CA LEU A 248 -5.23 6.01 -20.66
C LEU A 248 -5.77 4.80 -21.42
N GLN A 249 -6.84 4.99 -22.21
CA GLN A 249 -7.38 3.92 -23.05
C GLN A 249 -6.38 3.46 -24.11
N ALA A 250 -5.67 4.39 -24.76
CA ALA A 250 -4.64 4.06 -25.74
C ALA A 250 -3.44 3.33 -25.10
N GLU A 251 -2.99 3.78 -23.92
CA GLU A 251 -1.91 3.14 -23.16
C GLU A 251 -2.29 1.71 -22.76
N LEU A 252 -3.50 1.48 -22.22
CA LEU A 252 -3.98 0.14 -21.88
C LEU A 252 -4.04 -0.79 -23.09
N LEU A 253 -4.48 -0.28 -24.25
CA LEU A 253 -4.48 -1.05 -25.50
C LEU A 253 -3.06 -1.37 -25.97
N GLN A 254 -2.09 -0.48 -25.74
CA GLN A 254 -0.69 -0.75 -26.05
C GLN A 254 -0.12 -1.85 -25.14
N TYR A 255 -0.37 -1.79 -23.82
CA TYR A 255 0.00 -2.86 -22.89
C TYR A 255 -0.59 -4.20 -23.31
N GLN A 256 -1.85 -4.21 -23.76
CA GLN A 256 -2.51 -5.40 -24.25
C GLN A 256 -1.89 -5.94 -25.55
N ARG A 257 -1.29 -5.10 -26.41
CA ARG A 257 -0.66 -5.55 -27.66
C ARG A 257 0.79 -6.01 -27.47
N VAL A 258 1.54 -5.31 -26.63
CA VAL A 258 2.98 -5.54 -26.42
C VAL A 258 3.23 -6.72 -25.47
N GLY A 259 2.33 -6.96 -24.51
CA GLY A 259 2.45 -8.02 -23.50
C GLY A 259 1.33 -9.06 -23.52
N ALA A 260 0.63 -9.21 -24.64
CA ALA A 260 -0.71 -9.81 -24.75
C ALA A 260 -0.93 -11.21 -24.18
N MET A 261 0.11 -12.03 -23.94
CA MET A 261 -0.08 -13.46 -23.68
C MET A 261 0.76 -14.09 -22.57
N ASP A 262 1.84 -13.45 -22.07
CA ASP A 262 2.76 -14.15 -21.17
C ASP A 262 2.58 -13.81 -19.68
N ASP A 263 1.91 -12.69 -19.36
CA ASP A 263 1.68 -12.26 -17.97
C ASP A 263 0.19 -12.08 -17.67
N LEU A 264 -0.35 -13.09 -16.99
CA LEU A 264 -1.75 -13.15 -16.57
C LEU A 264 -2.12 -12.03 -15.58
N MET A 265 -1.21 -11.58 -14.72
CA MET A 265 -1.49 -10.51 -13.76
C MET A 265 -1.60 -9.16 -14.45
N LYS A 266 -0.70 -8.85 -15.40
CA LYS A 266 -0.85 -7.66 -16.25
C LYS A 266 -2.18 -7.67 -17.01
N SER A 267 -2.54 -8.81 -17.61
CA SER A 267 -3.82 -8.97 -18.33
C SER A 267 -5.01 -8.67 -17.43
N LEU A 268 -4.99 -9.19 -16.19
CA LEU A 268 -6.00 -8.93 -15.18
C LEU A 268 -6.13 -7.44 -14.84
N TYR A 269 -5.01 -6.74 -14.66
CA TYR A 269 -4.97 -5.31 -14.44
C TYR A 269 -5.52 -4.51 -15.63
N VAL A 270 -5.22 -4.91 -16.87
CA VAL A 270 -5.76 -4.26 -18.07
C VAL A 270 -7.27 -4.39 -18.12
N HIS A 271 -7.81 -5.59 -17.91
CA HIS A 271 -9.27 -5.82 -17.91
C HIS A 271 -9.96 -4.97 -16.83
N THR A 272 -9.41 -4.95 -15.63
CA THR A 272 -10.01 -4.23 -14.49
C THR A 272 -9.87 -2.71 -14.59
N ALA A 273 -8.77 -2.21 -15.16
CA ALA A 273 -8.63 -0.80 -15.51
C ALA A 273 -9.64 -0.37 -16.59
N GLN A 274 -9.87 -1.20 -17.61
CA GLN A 274 -10.89 -0.94 -18.63
C GLN A 274 -12.31 -0.91 -18.02
N ILE A 275 -12.62 -1.78 -17.06
CA ILE A 275 -13.89 -1.74 -16.31
C ILE A 275 -14.07 -0.38 -15.62
N LEU A 276 -13.03 0.11 -14.95
CA LEU A 276 -13.06 1.41 -14.28
C LEU A 276 -13.21 2.59 -15.26
N LEU A 277 -12.56 2.54 -16.43
CA LEU A 277 -12.74 3.57 -17.47
C LEU A 277 -14.14 3.56 -18.07
N LEU A 278 -14.76 2.39 -18.26
CA LEU A 278 -16.14 2.27 -18.73
C LEU A 278 -17.14 2.85 -17.73
N LYS A 279 -16.88 2.75 -16.41
CA LYS A 279 -17.73 3.38 -15.38
C LYS A 279 -17.98 4.86 -15.67
N VAL A 280 -16.95 5.57 -16.14
CA VAL A 280 -16.98 7.04 -16.36
C VAL A 280 -17.18 7.45 -17.82
N ASP A 281 -17.42 6.51 -18.72
CA ASP A 281 -17.72 6.80 -20.12
C ASP A 281 -19.21 7.16 -20.33
N TYR A 282 -19.57 8.40 -20.03
CA TYR A 282 -20.94 8.90 -20.24
C TYR A 282 -21.31 9.13 -21.72
N THR A 283 -20.40 8.86 -22.67
CA THR A 283 -20.74 8.92 -24.10
C THR A 283 -21.52 7.68 -24.55
N ARG A 284 -21.41 6.58 -23.81
CA ARG A 284 -22.12 5.33 -24.04
C ARG A 284 -23.36 5.21 -23.17
N THR A 285 -24.36 4.49 -23.67
CA THR A 285 -25.55 4.18 -22.88
C THR A 285 -25.19 3.29 -21.69
N VAL A 286 -26.05 3.25 -20.66
CA VAL A 286 -25.85 2.37 -19.50
C VAL A 286 -25.75 0.91 -19.94
N ILE A 287 -26.62 0.48 -20.87
CA ILE A 287 -26.67 -0.89 -21.40
C ILE A 287 -25.35 -1.28 -22.12
N GLN A 288 -24.81 -0.38 -22.95
CA GLN A 288 -23.54 -0.64 -23.64
C GLN A 288 -22.41 -0.83 -22.63
N ARG A 289 -22.30 0.07 -21.66
CA ARG A 289 -21.28 0.00 -20.61
C ARG A 289 -21.41 -1.27 -19.78
N THR A 290 -22.60 -1.61 -19.30
CA THR A 290 -22.76 -2.81 -18.48
C THR A 290 -22.47 -4.08 -19.27
N THR A 291 -22.88 -4.17 -20.53
CA THR A 291 -22.58 -5.30 -21.40
C THR A 291 -21.07 -5.49 -21.58
N GLU A 292 -20.33 -4.41 -21.86
CA GLU A 292 -18.88 -4.46 -22.01
C GLU A 292 -18.17 -4.78 -20.70
N ILE A 293 -18.61 -4.19 -19.58
CA ILE A 293 -18.06 -4.52 -18.26
C ILE A 293 -18.28 -6.00 -17.95
N ARG A 294 -19.45 -6.58 -18.30
CA ARG A 294 -19.70 -8.01 -18.11
C ARG A 294 -18.78 -8.87 -18.98
N ALA A 295 -18.51 -8.48 -20.22
CA ALA A 295 -17.55 -9.19 -21.06
C ALA A 295 -16.12 -9.14 -20.47
N LEU A 296 -15.69 -7.99 -19.96
CA LEU A 296 -14.38 -7.83 -19.30
C LEU A 296 -14.30 -8.60 -17.99
N PHE A 297 -15.39 -8.63 -17.21
CA PHE A 297 -15.49 -9.42 -15.99
C PHE A 297 -15.27 -10.91 -16.29
N GLN A 298 -15.93 -11.46 -17.31
CA GLN A 298 -15.78 -12.87 -17.68
C GLN A 298 -14.33 -13.19 -18.10
N LYS A 299 -13.67 -12.30 -18.86
CA LYS A 299 -12.25 -12.44 -19.18
C LYS A 299 -11.38 -12.43 -17.92
N GLY A 300 -11.63 -11.50 -17.00
CA GLY A 300 -10.92 -11.39 -15.73
C GLY A 300 -11.09 -12.63 -14.84
N MET A 301 -12.30 -13.19 -14.78
CA MET A 301 -12.58 -14.44 -14.04
C MET A 301 -11.82 -15.62 -14.63
N SER A 302 -11.84 -15.79 -15.95
CA SER A 302 -11.06 -16.84 -16.63
C SER A 302 -9.54 -16.69 -16.37
N THR A 303 -9.04 -15.46 -16.31
CA THR A 303 -7.65 -15.20 -15.90
C THR A 303 -7.42 -15.60 -14.43
N LEU A 304 -8.31 -15.24 -13.51
CA LEU A 304 -8.19 -15.59 -12.09
C LEU A 304 -8.23 -17.10 -11.82
N GLU A 305 -8.98 -17.87 -12.59
CA GLU A 305 -9.05 -19.34 -12.46
C GLU A 305 -7.71 -20.02 -12.77
N THR A 306 -6.90 -19.41 -13.63
CA THR A 306 -5.59 -19.96 -14.05
C THR A 306 -4.42 -19.34 -13.29
N LEU A 307 -4.63 -18.15 -12.70
CA LEU A 307 -3.60 -17.39 -12.01
C LEU A 307 -3.44 -17.83 -10.55
N ASP A 308 -2.24 -18.25 -10.18
CA ASP A 308 -1.88 -18.40 -8.77
C ASP A 308 -1.59 -17.03 -8.15
N VAL A 309 -2.65 -16.34 -7.75
CA VAL A 309 -2.56 -15.01 -7.13
C VAL A 309 -1.72 -15.00 -5.85
N GLN A 310 -1.54 -16.15 -5.19
CA GLN A 310 -0.80 -16.24 -3.93
C GLN A 310 0.71 -16.07 -4.12
N LYS A 311 1.22 -16.18 -5.35
CA LYS A 311 2.64 -15.94 -5.69
C LYS A 311 3.01 -14.46 -5.69
N TYR A 312 2.03 -13.58 -5.87
CA TYR A 312 2.24 -12.14 -5.98
C TYR A 312 2.10 -11.45 -4.63
N LEU A 313 2.64 -10.24 -4.54
CA LEU A 313 2.45 -9.39 -3.37
C LEU A 313 0.96 -9.09 -3.15
N LEU A 314 0.55 -9.06 -1.88
CA LEU A 314 -0.87 -9.00 -1.49
C LEU A 314 -1.58 -7.78 -2.07
N SER A 315 -1.09 -6.57 -1.82
CA SER A 315 -1.77 -5.33 -2.24
C SER A 315 -1.86 -5.21 -3.76
N TYR A 316 -0.87 -5.78 -4.46
CA TYR A 316 -0.85 -5.86 -5.93
C TYR A 316 -1.98 -6.77 -6.42
N SER A 317 -2.14 -7.95 -5.83
CA SER A 317 -3.21 -8.87 -6.22
C SER A 317 -4.61 -8.39 -5.84
N LEU A 318 -4.74 -7.68 -4.71
CA LEU A 318 -6.05 -7.27 -4.19
C LEU A 318 -6.72 -6.17 -5.02
N TRP A 319 -5.97 -5.31 -5.73
CA TRP A 319 -6.54 -4.23 -6.54
C TRP A 319 -7.47 -4.74 -7.65
N PRO A 320 -7.03 -5.63 -8.58
CA PRO A 320 -7.91 -6.15 -9.61
C PRO A 320 -9.02 -7.03 -9.03
N VAL A 321 -8.73 -7.82 -7.99
CA VAL A 321 -9.72 -8.67 -7.31
C VAL A 321 -10.84 -7.84 -6.67
N ALA A 322 -10.53 -6.66 -6.12
CA ALA A 322 -11.53 -5.75 -5.57
C ALA A 322 -12.53 -5.27 -6.65
N ILE A 323 -12.01 -4.94 -7.84
CA ILE A 323 -12.83 -4.45 -8.95
C ILE A 323 -13.71 -5.57 -9.50
N LEU A 324 -13.16 -6.77 -9.72
CA LEU A 324 -13.93 -7.92 -10.18
C LEU A 324 -14.96 -8.38 -9.12
N GLY A 325 -14.56 -8.41 -7.85
CA GLY A 325 -15.47 -8.70 -6.75
C GLY A 325 -16.66 -7.75 -6.71
N THR A 326 -16.44 -6.48 -7.02
CA THR A 326 -17.50 -5.48 -7.07
C THR A 326 -18.44 -5.65 -8.26
N THR A 327 -17.96 -6.19 -9.38
CA THR A 327 -18.75 -6.43 -10.59
C THR A 327 -19.41 -7.82 -10.66
N ALA A 328 -19.15 -8.67 -9.66
CA ALA A 328 -19.84 -9.94 -9.46
C ALA A 328 -21.33 -9.70 -9.14
N LEU A 329 -22.22 -10.34 -9.90
CA LEU A 329 -23.67 -10.17 -9.80
C LEU A 329 -24.38 -11.40 -9.23
N SER A 330 -23.93 -12.61 -9.57
CA SER A 330 -24.48 -13.87 -9.05
C SER A 330 -23.81 -14.29 -7.74
N GLU A 331 -24.46 -15.17 -6.98
CA GLU A 331 -23.89 -15.75 -5.76
C GLU A 331 -22.68 -16.63 -6.07
N ASP A 332 -22.70 -17.36 -7.19
CA ASP A 332 -21.58 -18.19 -7.63
C ASP A 332 -20.33 -17.33 -7.91
N GLU A 333 -20.50 -16.20 -8.63
CA GLU A 333 -19.42 -15.25 -8.91
C GLU A 333 -18.85 -14.67 -7.61
N GLN A 334 -19.71 -14.31 -6.68
CA GLN A 334 -19.31 -13.78 -5.37
C GLN A 334 -18.56 -14.84 -4.56
N CYS A 335 -19.01 -16.09 -4.58
CA CYS A 335 -18.36 -17.22 -3.93
C CYS A 335 -16.97 -17.48 -4.51
N MET A 336 -16.80 -17.44 -5.83
CA MET A 336 -15.49 -17.58 -6.47
C MET A 336 -14.51 -16.51 -5.99
N ILE A 337 -14.91 -15.23 -6.00
CA ILE A 337 -14.07 -14.13 -5.51
C ILE A 337 -13.76 -14.29 -4.02
N ASP A 338 -14.75 -14.67 -3.21
CA ASP A 338 -14.58 -14.90 -1.78
C ASP A 338 -13.53 -15.99 -1.52
N ASN A 339 -13.58 -17.10 -2.28
CA ASN A 339 -12.61 -18.20 -2.21
C ASN A 339 -11.19 -17.78 -2.61
N ILE A 340 -11.04 -16.80 -3.51
CA ILE A 340 -9.73 -16.26 -3.89
C ILE A 340 -9.13 -15.42 -2.75
N ILE A 341 -9.95 -14.65 -2.03
CA ILE A 341 -9.49 -13.77 -0.95
C ILE A 341 -9.30 -14.54 0.37
N ASP A 342 -10.10 -15.58 0.60
CA ASP A 342 -10.19 -16.32 1.85
C ASP A 342 -8.84 -16.86 2.38
N PRO A 343 -7.92 -17.42 1.56
CA PRO A 343 -6.61 -17.86 2.03
C PRO A 343 -5.80 -16.76 2.72
N TRP A 344 -5.81 -15.53 2.20
CA TRP A 344 -5.13 -14.40 2.83
C TRP A 344 -5.85 -13.94 4.09
N ALA A 345 -7.19 -13.92 4.08
CA ALA A 345 -7.99 -13.54 5.23
C ALA A 345 -7.78 -14.51 6.41
N ARG A 346 -7.76 -15.82 6.16
CA ARG A 346 -7.50 -16.85 7.18
C ARG A 346 -6.10 -16.74 7.78
N ARG A 347 -5.12 -16.30 7.00
CA ARG A 347 -3.75 -16.00 7.47
C ARG A 347 -3.66 -14.68 8.26
N GLY A 348 -4.79 -14.06 8.60
CA GLY A 348 -4.83 -12.82 9.38
C GLY A 348 -4.33 -11.59 8.61
N ARG A 349 -4.27 -11.62 7.27
CA ARG A 349 -3.84 -10.47 6.48
C ARG A 349 -4.94 -9.39 6.50
N GLY A 350 -4.72 -8.33 7.27
CA GLY A 350 -5.74 -7.32 7.58
C GLY A 350 -6.39 -6.68 6.34
N GLN A 351 -5.63 -6.41 5.27
CA GLN A 351 -6.19 -5.85 4.03
C GLN A 351 -7.16 -6.81 3.32
N ALA A 352 -6.85 -8.11 3.28
CA ALA A 352 -7.73 -9.11 2.68
C ALA A 352 -9.03 -9.24 3.49
N VAL A 353 -8.93 -9.26 4.82
CA VAL A 353 -10.09 -9.27 5.72
C VAL A 353 -10.99 -8.05 5.47
N ARG A 354 -10.40 -6.84 5.42
CA ARG A 354 -11.14 -5.60 5.18
C ARG A 354 -11.76 -5.53 3.80
N LEU A 355 -11.04 -5.92 2.74
CA LEU A 355 -11.60 -5.96 1.39
C LEU A 355 -12.77 -6.94 1.32
N ARG A 356 -12.61 -8.15 1.88
CA ARG A 356 -13.67 -9.15 1.94
C ARG A 356 -14.91 -8.62 2.67
N GLY A 357 -14.73 -7.95 3.82
CA GLY A 357 -15.81 -7.30 4.55
C GLY A 357 -16.52 -6.24 3.71
N ARG A 358 -15.76 -5.37 3.03
CA ARG A 358 -16.32 -4.34 2.14
C ARG A 358 -17.10 -4.93 0.97
N LEU A 359 -16.59 -5.98 0.34
CA LEU A 359 -17.28 -6.69 -0.75
C LEU A 359 -18.61 -7.29 -0.27
N LYS A 360 -18.64 -7.92 0.92
CA LYS A 360 -19.89 -8.43 1.50
C LYS A 360 -20.94 -7.32 1.69
N THR A 361 -20.52 -6.15 2.17
CA THR A 361 -21.42 -4.98 2.27
C THR A 361 -21.92 -4.53 0.90
N ILE A 362 -21.06 -4.49 -0.12
CA ILE A 362 -21.44 -4.14 -1.50
C ILE A 362 -22.42 -5.17 -2.08
N TRP A 363 -22.19 -6.46 -1.86
CA TRP A 363 -23.04 -7.55 -2.36
C TRP A 363 -24.44 -7.54 -1.72
N ALA A 364 -24.55 -7.05 -0.49
CA ALA A 364 -25.83 -6.86 0.21
C ALA A 364 -26.67 -5.68 -0.32
N THR A 365 -26.15 -4.87 -1.25
CA THR A 365 -26.91 -3.74 -1.85
C THR A 365 -28.15 -4.27 -2.59
N PRO A 366 -29.35 -3.70 -2.34
CA PRO A 366 -30.60 -4.11 -2.99
C PRO A 366 -30.54 -4.10 -4.52
N LYS A 367 -31.19 -5.08 -5.16
CA LYS A 367 -31.22 -5.25 -6.62
C LYS A 367 -32.34 -4.41 -7.28
N ASP A 368 -32.48 -3.16 -6.90
CA ASP A 368 -33.63 -2.32 -7.30
C ASP A 368 -33.68 -2.07 -8.82
N ASN A 369 -32.52 -1.97 -9.47
CA ASN A 369 -32.39 -1.95 -10.93
C ASN A 369 -31.11 -2.68 -11.37
N GLN A 370 -31.27 -3.85 -12.01
CA GLN A 370 -30.12 -4.64 -12.49
C GLN A 370 -29.26 -3.89 -13.51
N GLU A 371 -29.85 -2.98 -14.30
CA GLU A 371 -29.12 -2.23 -15.32
C GLU A 371 -28.13 -1.23 -14.73
N THR A 372 -28.41 -0.68 -13.55
CA THR A 372 -27.55 0.30 -12.89
C THR A 372 -26.76 -0.28 -11.71
N LEU A 373 -27.19 -1.45 -11.18
CA LEU A 373 -26.59 -2.09 -10.01
C LEU A 373 -25.08 -2.24 -10.14
N LEU A 374 -24.59 -2.66 -11.31
CA LEU A 374 -23.16 -2.86 -11.54
C LEU A 374 -22.37 -1.53 -11.37
N LEU A 375 -22.86 -0.45 -11.99
CA LEU A 375 -22.22 0.87 -11.92
C LEU A 375 -22.34 1.45 -10.51
N GLN A 376 -23.45 1.19 -9.83
CA GLN A 376 -23.68 1.58 -8.44
C GLN A 376 -22.70 0.87 -7.50
N ARG A 377 -22.50 -0.43 -7.64
CA ARG A 377 -21.52 -1.20 -6.86
C ARG A 377 -20.10 -0.69 -7.09
N LEU A 378 -19.72 -0.45 -8.34
CA LEU A 378 -18.43 0.18 -8.68
C LEU A 378 -18.28 1.56 -8.05
N HIS A 379 -19.35 2.33 -7.92
CA HIS A 379 -19.34 3.60 -7.20
C HIS A 379 -19.12 3.40 -5.68
N LEU A 380 -19.79 2.41 -5.06
CA LEU A 380 -19.62 2.08 -3.63
C LEU A 380 -18.20 1.61 -3.27
N LEU A 381 -17.53 0.88 -4.18
CA LEU A 381 -16.13 0.47 -3.99
C LEU A 381 -15.21 1.67 -3.82
N MET A 382 -15.46 2.75 -4.56
CA MET A 382 -14.59 3.93 -4.56
C MET A 382 -14.83 4.84 -3.35
N GLY A 383 -15.92 4.63 -2.60
CA GLY A 383 -16.30 5.47 -1.47
C GLY A 383 -16.86 6.83 -1.93
N THR A 384 -17.88 7.31 -1.23
CA THR A 384 -18.36 8.68 -1.35
C THR A 384 -17.37 9.60 -0.66
N GLY A 385 -16.78 10.55 -1.40
CA GLY A 385 -16.15 11.72 -0.81
C GLY A 385 -17.17 12.60 -0.11
#